data_AF-A0A6A5EMU1-F1
#
_entry.id   AF-A0A6A5EMU1-F1
#
_cell.length_a   1.000
_cell.length_b   1.000
_cell.length_c   1.000
_cell.angle_alpha   90.00
_cell.angle_beta   90.00
_cell.angle_gamma   90.00
#
_symmetry.space_group_name_H-M   'P 1'
#
loop_
_entity.id
_entity.type
_entity.pdbx_description
1 polymer ?
#
loop_
_entity_poly.entity_id
_entity_poly.type
_entity_poly.pdbx_seq_one_letter_code
_entity_poly.pdbx_strand_id
1 'polypeptide(L)'
;MQDLSAVSEPKGRRFFISSRVSLVRWNKEVRKVLQDIEKAGCDKVNHGVACTLTTMAFFKEDVDALFLPADVTATAADINGSLSAPSTPRLIALGDSVLEANGWMLTVDGKVIIGPQELPDFDSALAALFSCFYSFNIQYQTEAENTLELIQRFIVRINPEGSKCKSRTQISRRTGKTVQRRMPTSTLLWLHL
;
A
#
# COMPACT_ATOMS: atom_id res chain seq x y z
N MET A 1 -11.76 17.00 -38.59
CA MET A 1 -12.05 15.74 -37.87
C MET A 1 -10.70 15.18 -37.45
N GLN A 2 -10.22 15.59 -36.28
CA GLN A 2 -8.87 15.28 -35.79
C GLN A 2 -8.90 14.02 -34.93
N ASP A 3 -7.95 13.14 -35.22
CA ASP A 3 -7.63 11.87 -34.59
C ASP A 3 -7.30 12.06 -33.10
N LEU A 4 -8.04 11.38 -32.21
CA LEU A 4 -7.95 11.46 -30.75
C LEU A 4 -7.38 10.17 -30.14
N SER A 5 -6.44 9.52 -30.83
CA SER A 5 -5.85 8.24 -30.39
C SER A 5 -4.48 8.36 -29.71
N ALA A 6 -4.08 9.55 -29.26
CA ALA A 6 -2.71 9.79 -28.77
C ALA A 6 -2.60 10.46 -27.39
N VAL A 7 -3.42 10.12 -26.39
CA VAL A 7 -3.14 10.52 -24.99
C VAL A 7 -3.67 9.49 -23.98
N SER A 8 -3.04 8.32 -23.88
CA SER A 8 -3.09 7.56 -22.63
C SER A 8 -1.99 6.50 -22.59
N GLU A 9 -0.86 6.87 -21.96
CA GLU A 9 0.13 6.07 -21.21
C GLU A 9 1.57 6.56 -21.47
N PRO A 10 2.50 6.53 -20.48
CA PRO A 10 2.56 5.56 -19.38
C PRO A 10 3.12 6.14 -18.06
N LYS A 11 2.27 6.41 -17.07
CA LYS A 11 2.79 6.67 -15.70
C LYS A 11 3.27 5.37 -15.03
N GLY A 12 2.63 4.24 -15.33
CA GLY A 12 3.02 2.91 -14.81
C GLY A 12 4.38 2.42 -15.31
N ARG A 13 4.71 2.57 -16.60
CA ARG A 13 6.00 2.10 -17.15
C ARG A 13 7.21 2.87 -16.60
N ARG A 14 7.05 4.15 -16.27
CA ARG A 14 8.15 4.94 -15.68
C ARG A 14 8.52 4.46 -14.28
N PHE A 15 7.55 3.98 -13.50
CA PHE A 15 7.85 3.38 -12.19
C PHE A 15 8.70 2.11 -12.38
N PHE A 16 8.28 1.19 -13.25
CA PHE A 16 9.02 -0.04 -13.53
C PHE A 16 10.41 0.17 -14.14
N ILE A 17 10.58 1.12 -15.07
CA ILE A 17 11.89 1.42 -15.68
C ILE A 17 12.84 2.10 -14.68
N SER A 18 12.33 2.97 -13.80
CA SER A 18 13.11 3.54 -12.68
C SER A 18 13.53 2.47 -11.66
N SER A 19 12.69 1.46 -11.44
CA SER A 19 12.98 0.34 -10.55
C SER A 19 14.13 -0.55 -11.04
N ARG A 20 14.28 -0.75 -12.37
CA ARG A 20 15.38 -1.55 -12.94
C ARG A 20 16.77 -0.95 -12.71
N VAL A 21 16.90 0.38 -12.72
CA VAL A 21 18.19 1.07 -12.49
C VAL A 21 18.52 1.19 -11.00
N SER A 22 17.53 1.00 -10.11
CA SER A 22 17.68 1.21 -8.66
C SER A 22 17.86 -0.08 -7.85
N LEU A 23 17.86 -1.27 -8.46
CA LEU A 23 17.99 -2.57 -7.74
C LEU A 23 19.21 -2.65 -6.81
N VAL A 24 20.29 -1.93 -7.09
CA VAL A 24 21.49 -1.87 -6.24
C VAL A 24 21.25 -1.08 -4.94
N ARG A 25 20.27 -0.17 -4.93
CA ARG A 25 19.94 0.72 -3.80
C ARG A 25 18.85 0.19 -2.86
N TRP A 26 18.01 -0.72 -3.35
CA TRP A 26 16.94 -1.31 -2.53
C TRP A 26 17.50 -2.32 -1.52
N ASN A 27 16.81 -2.50 -0.40
CA ASN A 27 17.20 -3.49 0.60
C ASN A 27 17.02 -4.93 0.04
N LYS A 28 17.56 -5.94 0.73
CA LYS A 28 17.53 -7.33 0.25
C LYS A 28 16.10 -7.89 0.22
N GLU A 29 15.24 -7.39 1.10
CA GLU A 29 13.86 -7.79 1.28
C GLU A 29 13.00 -7.36 0.09
N VAL A 30 13.09 -6.10 -0.32
CA VAL A 30 12.41 -5.55 -1.51
C VAL A 30 12.87 -6.28 -2.77
N ARG A 31 14.17 -6.57 -2.91
CA ARG A 31 14.67 -7.33 -4.05
C ARG A 31 14.05 -8.73 -4.13
N LYS A 32 13.91 -9.41 -2.98
CA LYS A 32 13.28 -10.72 -2.91
C LYS A 32 11.83 -10.65 -3.38
N VAL A 33 11.05 -9.71 -2.86
CA VAL A 33 9.65 -9.52 -3.26
C VAL A 33 9.52 -9.22 -4.76
N LEU A 34 10.38 -8.36 -5.31
CA LEU A 34 10.38 -8.06 -6.75
C LEU A 34 10.71 -9.28 -7.61
N GLN A 35 11.64 -10.14 -7.16
CA GLN A 35 11.96 -11.40 -7.85
C GLN A 35 10.79 -12.38 -7.78
N ASP A 36 10.07 -12.43 -6.66
CA ASP A 36 8.93 -13.32 -6.50
C ASP A 36 7.73 -12.83 -7.35
N ILE A 37 7.51 -11.51 -7.48
CA ILE A 37 6.58 -10.91 -8.44
C ILE A 37 6.94 -11.28 -9.89
N GLU A 38 8.23 -11.20 -10.25
CA GLU A 38 8.70 -11.53 -11.60
C GLU A 38 8.46 -13.02 -11.93
N LYS A 39 8.71 -13.91 -10.96
CA LYS A 39 8.46 -15.36 -11.12
C LYS A 39 6.97 -15.69 -11.25
N ALA A 40 6.11 -15.02 -10.48
CA ALA A 40 4.66 -15.20 -10.56
C ALA A 40 4.06 -14.66 -11.88
N GLY A 41 4.80 -13.82 -12.61
CA GLY A 41 4.37 -13.16 -13.83
C GLY A 41 3.77 -11.79 -13.52
N CYS A 42 4.52 -10.73 -13.81
CA CYS A 42 4.16 -9.34 -13.48
C CYS A 42 2.77 -8.91 -13.98
N ASP A 43 2.28 -9.52 -15.05
CA ASP A 43 0.97 -9.27 -15.66
C ASP A 43 -0.19 -9.98 -14.95
N LYS A 44 0.10 -11.02 -14.16
CA LYS A 44 -0.90 -11.81 -13.43
C LYS A 44 -1.09 -11.35 -11.99
N VAL A 45 -0.04 -10.78 -11.39
CA VAL A 45 -0.08 -10.33 -10.00
C VAL A 45 -0.94 -9.06 -9.88
N ASN A 46 -1.82 -9.03 -8.88
CA ASN A 46 -2.56 -7.81 -8.56
C ASN A 46 -1.59 -6.68 -8.15
N HIS A 47 -1.68 -5.55 -8.83
CA HIS A 47 -0.78 -4.41 -8.63
C HIS A 47 -0.84 -3.84 -7.21
N GLY A 48 -2.02 -3.86 -6.58
CA GLY A 48 -2.22 -3.43 -5.19
C GLY A 48 -1.51 -4.36 -4.21
N VAL A 49 -1.63 -5.67 -4.41
CA VAL A 49 -0.91 -6.69 -3.61
C VAL A 49 0.60 -6.51 -3.75
N ALA A 50 1.09 -6.42 -4.99
CA ALA A 50 2.51 -6.21 -5.28
C ALA A 50 3.05 -4.94 -4.62
N CYS A 51 2.31 -3.83 -4.72
CA CYS A 51 2.69 -2.56 -4.11
C CYS A 51 2.70 -2.64 -2.57
N THR A 52 1.71 -3.30 -1.98
CA THR A 52 1.60 -3.49 -0.53
C THR A 52 2.77 -4.33 -0.01
N LEU A 53 3.00 -5.51 -0.58
CA LEU A 53 4.11 -6.40 -0.18
C LEU A 53 5.48 -5.73 -0.36
N THR A 54 5.67 -4.97 -1.45
CA THR A 54 6.91 -4.22 -1.68
C THR A 54 7.11 -3.13 -0.63
N THR A 55 6.02 -2.47 -0.18
CA THR A 55 6.05 -1.44 0.85
C THR A 55 6.39 -2.03 2.23
N MET A 56 5.76 -3.15 2.58
CA MET A 56 6.07 -3.86 3.83
C MET A 56 7.53 -4.30 3.86
N ALA A 57 8.05 -4.85 2.76
CA ALA A 57 9.46 -5.20 2.64
C ALA A 57 10.40 -4.00 2.73
N PHE A 58 9.96 -2.81 2.27
CA PHE A 58 10.74 -1.58 2.42
C PHE A 58 10.86 -1.15 3.89
N PHE A 59 9.75 -1.20 4.64
CA PHE A 59 9.73 -0.87 6.07
C PHE A 59 10.22 -2.00 6.98
N LYS A 60 10.47 -3.20 6.41
CA LYS A 60 10.82 -4.44 7.14
C LYS A 60 9.71 -4.86 8.11
N GLU A 61 8.47 -4.61 7.71
CA GLU A 61 7.26 -5.03 8.40
C GLU A 61 6.93 -6.48 8.01
N ASP A 62 6.36 -7.22 8.96
CA ASP A 62 6.01 -8.62 8.76
C ASP A 62 4.76 -8.73 7.88
N VAL A 63 4.78 -9.57 6.85
CA VAL A 63 3.63 -9.78 5.96
C VAL A 63 2.45 -10.34 6.76
N ASP A 64 2.72 -11.18 7.76
CA ASP A 64 1.71 -11.80 8.62
C ASP A 64 1.03 -10.78 9.56
N ALA A 65 1.62 -9.58 9.71
CA ALA A 65 1.00 -8.47 10.42
C ALA A 65 -0.12 -7.77 9.63
N LEU A 66 -0.32 -8.08 8.36
CA LEU A 66 -1.42 -7.52 7.57
C LEU A 66 -2.25 -8.63 6.92
N PHE A 67 -1.59 -9.70 6.50
CA PHE A 67 -2.18 -10.80 5.76
C PHE A 67 -2.14 -12.11 6.55
N LEU A 68 -3.27 -12.80 6.61
CA LEU A 68 -3.37 -14.14 7.18
C LEU A 68 -3.56 -15.12 6.01
N PRO A 69 -2.54 -15.89 5.61
CA PRO A 69 -2.70 -16.85 4.53
C PRO A 69 -3.65 -17.98 4.95
N ALA A 70 -4.53 -18.38 4.05
CA ALA A 70 -5.44 -19.52 4.24
C ALA A 70 -5.68 -20.26 2.92
N ASP A 71 -6.09 -21.52 3.03
CA ASP A 71 -6.41 -22.35 1.87
C ASP A 71 -7.56 -21.74 1.04
N VAL A 72 -7.53 -21.91 -0.28
CA VAL A 72 -8.56 -21.42 -1.21
C VAL A 72 -9.96 -21.92 -0.87
N THR A 73 -10.07 -23.09 -0.25
CA THR A 73 -11.34 -23.72 0.15
C THR A 73 -11.78 -23.37 1.56
N ALA A 74 -10.97 -22.62 2.33
CA ALA A 74 -11.28 -22.26 3.71
C ALA A 74 -12.54 -21.40 3.79
N THR A 75 -13.45 -21.74 4.69
CA THR A 75 -14.64 -20.95 4.97
C THR A 75 -14.46 -20.07 6.20
N ALA A 76 -15.31 -19.04 6.34
CA ALA A 76 -15.34 -18.21 7.53
C ALA A 76 -15.55 -19.03 8.82
N ALA A 77 -16.32 -20.12 8.76
CA ALA A 77 -16.56 -21.01 9.88
C ALA A 77 -15.30 -21.79 10.27
N ASP A 78 -14.55 -22.30 9.28
CA ASP A 78 -13.31 -23.03 9.51
C ASP A 78 -12.27 -22.13 10.17
N ILE A 79 -12.15 -20.89 9.67
CA ILE A 79 -11.18 -19.91 10.19
C ILE A 79 -11.57 -19.48 11.60
N ASN A 80 -12.83 -19.15 11.86
CA ASN A 80 -13.28 -18.77 13.20
C ASN A 80 -13.13 -19.91 14.23
N GLY A 81 -13.18 -21.17 13.80
CA GLY A 81 -13.02 -22.34 14.66
C GLY A 81 -11.56 -22.74 14.92
N SER A 82 -10.61 -22.30 14.09
CA SER A 82 -9.22 -22.78 14.10
C SER A 82 -8.18 -21.70 14.34
N LEU A 83 -8.47 -20.44 13.96
CA LEU A 83 -7.50 -19.35 13.95
C LEU A 83 -7.69 -18.44 15.16
N SER A 84 -6.68 -18.32 16.03
CA SER A 84 -6.63 -17.22 17.01
C SER A 84 -6.16 -15.95 16.29
N ALA A 85 -7.03 -15.38 15.46
CA ALA A 85 -6.68 -14.17 14.72
C ALA A 85 -6.45 -12.98 15.70
N PRO A 86 -5.55 -12.04 15.35
CA PRO A 86 -5.33 -10.85 16.15
C PRO A 86 -6.61 -10.03 16.35
N SER A 87 -6.65 -9.22 17.41
CA SER A 87 -7.79 -8.34 17.69
C SER A 87 -7.93 -7.19 16.68
N THR A 88 -6.82 -6.76 16.10
CA THR A 88 -6.78 -5.73 15.05
C THR A 88 -7.27 -6.26 13.71
N PRO A 89 -7.90 -5.42 12.87
CA PRO A 89 -8.31 -5.83 11.53
C PRO A 89 -7.17 -6.45 10.69
N ARG A 90 -7.44 -7.60 10.04
CA ARG A 90 -6.50 -8.30 9.15
C ARG A 90 -7.20 -8.81 7.91
N LEU A 91 -6.50 -8.80 6.78
CA LEU A 91 -6.97 -9.45 5.56
C LEU A 91 -6.56 -10.91 5.56
N ILE A 92 -7.50 -11.80 5.28
CA ILE A 92 -7.18 -13.20 4.97
C ILE A 92 -6.99 -13.31 3.46
N ALA A 93 -5.86 -13.87 3.07
CA ALA A 93 -5.51 -14.10 1.67
C ALA A 93 -5.73 -15.59 1.34
N LEU A 94 -6.73 -15.87 0.51
CA LEU A 94 -7.08 -17.23 0.09
C LEU A 94 -6.23 -17.61 -1.13
N GLY A 95 -5.29 -18.54 -0.95
CA GLY A 95 -4.31 -18.90 -1.97
C GLY A 95 -3.08 -19.61 -1.39
N ASP A 96 -2.23 -20.13 -2.28
CA ASP A 96 -0.95 -20.74 -1.89
C ASP A 96 0.02 -19.70 -1.30
N SER A 97 -0.14 -18.43 -1.67
CA SER A 97 0.58 -17.30 -1.12
C SER A 97 -0.25 -16.01 -1.22
N VAL A 98 0.09 -14.97 -0.45
CA VAL A 98 -0.55 -13.65 -0.55
C VAL A 98 -0.45 -13.08 -1.97
N LEU A 99 0.66 -13.37 -2.66
CA LEU A 99 0.93 -12.91 -4.02
C LEU A 99 0.01 -13.55 -5.06
N GLU A 100 -0.37 -14.81 -4.82
CA GLU A 100 -1.21 -15.64 -5.70
C GLU A 100 -2.66 -15.72 -5.21
N ALA A 101 -3.02 -14.94 -4.18
CA ALA A 101 -4.33 -14.95 -3.57
C ALA A 101 -5.42 -14.54 -4.57
N ASN A 102 -6.46 -15.37 -4.65
CA ASN A 102 -7.60 -15.17 -5.55
C ASN A 102 -8.92 -14.95 -4.81
N GLY A 103 -8.88 -14.91 -3.48
CA GLY A 103 -10.02 -14.58 -2.63
C GLY A 103 -9.56 -13.89 -1.35
N TRP A 104 -10.47 -13.09 -0.77
CA TRP A 104 -10.17 -12.26 0.39
C TRP A 104 -11.25 -12.40 1.45
N MET A 105 -10.86 -12.43 2.71
CA MET A 105 -11.80 -12.22 3.83
C MET A 105 -11.25 -11.13 4.75
N LEU A 106 -12.12 -10.55 5.57
CA LEU A 106 -11.70 -9.55 6.57
C LEU A 106 -12.03 -10.05 7.97
N THR A 107 -11.03 -10.01 8.83
CA THR A 107 -11.22 -10.26 10.26
C THR A 107 -11.18 -8.97 11.05
N VAL A 108 -11.96 -8.91 12.12
CA VAL A 108 -11.91 -7.89 13.18
C VAL A 108 -12.16 -8.60 14.50
N ASP A 109 -11.39 -8.28 15.53
CA ASP A 109 -11.48 -8.91 16.85
C ASP A 109 -11.40 -10.45 16.80
N GLY A 110 -10.45 -10.94 16.00
CA GLY A 110 -10.21 -12.38 15.83
C GLY A 110 -11.30 -13.14 15.06
N LYS A 111 -12.30 -12.47 14.49
CA LYS A 111 -13.42 -13.10 13.78
C LYS A 111 -13.56 -12.60 12.36
N VAL A 112 -13.84 -13.51 11.43
CA VAL A 112 -14.23 -13.17 10.07
C VAL A 112 -15.58 -12.45 10.08
N ILE A 113 -15.58 -11.19 9.64
CA ILE A 113 -16.78 -10.34 9.58
C ILE A 113 -17.26 -10.10 8.14
N ILE A 114 -16.39 -10.24 7.15
CA ILE A 114 -16.71 -10.13 5.73
C ILE A 114 -16.04 -11.29 5.00
N GLY A 115 -16.82 -12.04 4.22
CA GLY A 115 -16.37 -13.22 3.49
C GLY A 115 -15.89 -12.91 2.06
N PRO A 116 -15.55 -13.96 1.30
CA PRO A 116 -15.01 -13.83 -0.04
C PRO A 116 -16.08 -13.44 -1.08
N GLN A 117 -17.36 -13.59 -0.77
CA GLN A 117 -18.43 -13.18 -1.68
C GLN A 117 -18.59 -11.66 -1.71
N GLU A 118 -18.36 -11.01 -0.57
CA GLU A 118 -18.48 -9.56 -0.42
C GLU A 118 -17.18 -8.81 -0.76
N LEU A 119 -16.04 -9.50 -0.80
CA LEU A 119 -14.72 -8.95 -1.17
C LEU A 119 -14.21 -9.59 -2.48
N PRO A 120 -14.74 -9.15 -3.64
CA PRO A 120 -14.44 -9.76 -4.94
C PRO A 120 -12.99 -9.56 -5.41
N ASP A 121 -12.27 -8.57 -4.85
CA ASP A 121 -10.91 -8.24 -5.26
C ASP A 121 -10.10 -7.62 -4.10
N PHE A 122 -8.80 -7.43 -4.33
CA PHE A 122 -7.91 -6.86 -3.33
C PHE A 122 -8.26 -5.40 -2.99
N ASP A 123 -8.75 -4.62 -3.96
CA ASP A 123 -9.02 -3.20 -3.76
C ASP A 123 -10.23 -2.99 -2.82
N SER A 124 -11.28 -3.80 -3.00
CA SER A 124 -12.44 -3.86 -2.10
C SER A 124 -12.07 -4.38 -0.71
N ALA A 125 -11.22 -5.40 -0.63
CA ALA A 125 -10.69 -5.91 0.63
C ALA A 125 -9.91 -4.82 1.41
N LEU A 126 -9.00 -4.12 0.72
CA LEU A 126 -8.22 -3.03 1.31
C LEU A 126 -9.11 -1.86 1.73
N ALA A 127 -10.12 -1.50 0.94
CA ALA A 127 -11.09 -0.46 1.29
C ALA A 127 -11.91 -0.84 2.54
N ALA A 128 -12.35 -2.09 2.64
CA ALA A 128 -13.08 -2.60 3.80
C ALA A 128 -12.21 -2.59 5.07
N LEU A 129 -10.92 -2.95 4.94
CA LEU A 129 -9.94 -2.87 6.01
C LEU A 129 -9.81 -1.44 6.55
N PHE A 130 -9.58 -0.45 5.68
CA PHE A 130 -9.51 0.96 6.11
C PHE A 130 -10.84 1.48 6.67
N SER A 131 -11.96 1.00 6.13
CA SER A 131 -13.29 1.33 6.65
C SER A 131 -13.48 0.85 8.08
N CYS A 132 -12.91 -0.30 8.45
CA CYS A 132 -12.92 -0.78 9.84
C CYS A 132 -12.09 0.11 10.76
N PHE A 133 -10.85 0.45 10.39
CA PHE A 133 -10.01 1.35 11.17
C PHE A 133 -10.68 2.72 11.40
N TYR A 134 -11.30 3.27 10.36
CA TYR A 134 -12.03 4.54 10.45
C TYR A 134 -13.30 4.43 11.30
N SER A 135 -14.17 3.46 11.01
CA SER A 135 -15.50 3.36 11.64
C SER A 135 -15.44 2.95 13.10
N PHE A 136 -14.50 2.06 13.45
CA PHE A 136 -14.32 1.59 14.83
C PHE A 136 -13.32 2.43 15.62
N ASN A 137 -12.69 3.44 14.99
CA ASN A 137 -11.68 4.30 15.60
C ASN A 137 -10.54 3.48 16.26
N ILE A 138 -10.06 2.47 15.54
CA ILE A 138 -8.99 1.56 15.97
C ILE A 138 -7.66 2.08 15.40
N GLN A 139 -6.59 2.02 16.20
CA GLN A 139 -5.24 2.34 15.72
C GLN A 139 -4.70 1.23 14.82
N TYR A 140 -3.85 1.58 13.86
CA TYR A 140 -3.13 0.58 13.10
C TYR A 140 -2.27 -0.30 14.02
N GLN A 141 -2.14 -1.56 13.63
CA GLN A 141 -1.20 -2.46 14.30
C GLN A 141 0.23 -1.94 14.16
N THR A 142 1.01 -2.00 15.24
CA THR A 142 2.39 -1.49 15.27
C THR A 142 3.29 -2.22 14.27
N GLU A 143 3.00 -3.48 13.97
CA GLU A 143 3.83 -4.33 13.11
C GLU A 143 3.68 -4.02 11.60
N ALA A 144 2.66 -3.23 11.21
CA ALA A 144 2.43 -2.81 9.82
C ALA A 144 1.92 -1.36 9.70
N GLU A 145 2.18 -0.53 10.72
CA GLU A 145 1.69 0.84 10.82
C GLU A 145 2.22 1.74 9.69
N ASN A 146 3.49 1.60 9.32
CA ASN A 146 4.11 2.49 8.32
C ASN A 146 3.54 2.19 6.93
N THR A 147 3.36 0.91 6.60
CA THR A 147 2.69 0.52 5.36
C THR A 147 1.26 1.04 5.32
N LEU A 148 0.47 0.85 6.39
CA LEU A 148 -0.92 1.30 6.42
C LEU A 148 -1.05 2.82 6.37
N GLU A 149 -0.21 3.56 7.09
CA GLU A 149 -0.16 5.01 7.00
C GLU A 149 0.21 5.49 5.59
N LEU A 150 1.20 4.85 4.96
CA LEU A 150 1.60 5.18 3.59
C LEU A 150 0.43 4.97 2.62
N ILE A 151 -0.21 3.80 2.68
CA ILE A 151 -1.34 3.47 1.81
C ILE A 151 -2.51 4.43 2.06
N GLN A 152 -2.88 4.71 3.32
CA GLN A 152 -3.94 5.68 3.63
C GLN A 152 -3.64 7.06 3.03
N ARG A 153 -2.40 7.55 3.17
CA ARG A 153 -1.97 8.87 2.71
C ARG A 153 -1.92 8.98 1.19
N PHE A 154 -1.41 7.96 0.51
CA PHE A 154 -1.12 8.01 -0.92
C PHE A 154 -2.24 7.42 -1.80
N ILE A 155 -2.97 6.42 -1.30
CA ILE A 155 -3.96 5.66 -2.07
C ILE A 155 -5.37 6.12 -1.72
N VAL A 156 -5.74 6.13 -0.43
CA VAL A 156 -7.15 6.38 -0.03
C VAL A 156 -7.45 7.87 0.15
N ARG A 157 -6.42 8.72 0.25
CA ARG A 157 -6.54 10.18 0.46
C ARG A 157 -7.50 10.52 1.63
N ILE A 158 -7.67 9.61 2.60
CA ILE A 158 -8.43 9.83 3.85
C ILE A 158 -7.58 10.74 4.74
N ASN A 159 -7.56 12.00 4.31
CA ASN A 159 -7.25 13.27 4.95
C ASN A 159 -5.80 13.55 5.46
N PRO A 160 -5.32 14.83 5.43
CA PRO A 160 -5.93 16.04 4.84
C PRO A 160 -5.08 16.84 3.86
N GLU A 161 -5.72 17.81 3.23
CA GLU A 161 -5.16 19.15 2.96
C GLU A 161 -4.48 19.71 4.22
N GLY A 162 -3.28 19.23 4.53
CA GLY A 162 -2.58 19.49 5.79
C GLY A 162 -1.06 19.59 5.68
N SER A 163 -0.50 19.54 4.47
CA SER A 163 0.88 19.97 4.21
C SER A 163 1.03 20.49 2.78
N LYS A 164 0.32 21.57 2.44
CA LYS A 164 0.91 22.49 1.46
C LYS A 164 2.04 23.17 2.21
N CYS A 165 3.30 22.84 1.88
CA CYS A 165 4.46 23.60 2.30
C CYS A 165 4.08 25.08 2.19
N LYS A 166 4.00 25.80 3.32
CA LYS A 166 3.68 27.23 3.29
C LYS A 166 4.72 27.86 2.37
N SER A 167 4.29 28.37 1.21
CA SER A 167 5.19 29.09 0.33
C SER A 167 5.68 30.29 1.14
N ARG A 168 6.96 30.28 1.51
CA ARG A 168 7.51 31.42 2.21
C ARG A 168 7.68 32.52 1.17
N THR A 169 6.91 33.59 1.33
CA THR A 169 7.08 34.81 0.57
C THR A 169 8.48 35.36 0.90
N GLN A 170 9.39 35.37 -0.07
CA GLN A 170 10.72 35.93 0.08
C GLN A 170 10.95 36.99 -0.99
N ILE A 171 11.61 38.08 -0.61
CA ILE A 171 12.03 39.12 -1.53
C ILE A 171 13.25 38.62 -2.29
N SER A 172 13.16 38.58 -3.62
CA SER A 172 14.26 38.16 -4.48
C SER A 172 15.43 39.14 -4.37
N ARG A 173 16.60 38.67 -3.93
CA ARG A 173 17.83 39.49 -3.85
C ARG A 173 18.31 40.02 -5.22
N ARG A 174 17.87 39.41 -6.33
CA ARG A 174 18.26 39.83 -7.70
C ARG A 174 17.36 40.90 -8.30
N THR A 175 16.11 41.00 -7.85
CA THR A 175 15.07 41.81 -8.52
C THR A 175 14.27 42.70 -7.59
N GLY A 176 14.44 42.58 -6.26
CA GLY A 176 13.71 43.37 -5.26
C GLY A 176 12.21 43.06 -5.19
N LYS A 177 11.68 42.18 -6.04
CA LYS A 177 10.27 41.79 -6.08
C LYS A 177 9.98 40.65 -5.12
N THR A 178 8.79 40.68 -4.55
CA THR A 178 8.22 39.60 -3.74
C THR A 178 7.95 38.38 -4.61
N VAL A 179 8.61 37.25 -4.33
CA VAL A 179 8.43 36.01 -5.09
C VAL A 179 8.00 34.89 -4.14
N GLN A 180 6.97 34.14 -4.51
CA GLN A 180 6.64 32.90 -3.84
C GLN A 180 7.49 31.77 -4.40
N ARG A 181 8.42 31.26 -3.60
CA ARG A 181 9.24 30.10 -3.95
C ARG A 181 8.74 28.87 -3.21
N ARG A 182 8.53 27.78 -3.96
CA ARG A 182 8.30 26.45 -3.39
C ARG A 182 9.66 25.85 -3.04
N MET A 183 9.81 25.37 -1.81
CA MET A 183 11.03 24.68 -1.39
C MET A 183 11.04 23.26 -1.99
N PRO A 184 12.15 22.81 -2.59
CA PRO A 184 12.34 21.40 -2.90
C PRO A 184 12.47 20.62 -1.59
N THR A 185 11.80 19.47 -1.50
CA THR A 185 11.68 18.62 -0.30
C THR A 185 13.00 17.96 0.15
N SER A 186 14.15 18.27 -0.46
CA SER A 186 15.39 17.51 -0.24
C SER A 186 16.23 17.89 0.98
N THR A 187 15.85 18.88 1.79
CA THR A 187 16.73 19.34 2.88
C THR A 187 16.15 19.19 4.30
N LEU A 188 14.93 18.68 4.46
CA LEU A 188 14.33 18.49 5.80
C LEU A 188 14.30 17.03 6.29
N LEU A 189 14.75 16.06 5.48
CA LEU A 189 14.84 14.65 5.90
C LEU A 189 16.19 14.23 6.50
N TRP A 190 17.18 15.15 6.59
CA TRP A 190 18.55 14.81 7.00
C TRP A 190 18.94 15.26 8.42
N LEU A 191 17.98 15.62 9.28
CA LEU A 191 18.31 16.13 10.62
C LEU A 191 17.79 15.32 11.80
N HIS A 192 17.05 14.22 11.61
CA HIS A 192 16.56 13.39 12.73
C HIS A 192 16.57 11.87 12.46
N LEU A 193 17.55 11.39 11.70
CA LEU A 193 18.04 10.01 11.77
C LEU A 193 19.55 10.07 12.07
#